data_AF-A0A7C3LUW2-F1
#
_entry.id   AF-A0A7C3LUW2-F1
#
_cell.length_a   1.000
_cell.length_b   1.000
_cell.length_c   1.000
_cell.angle_alpha   90.00
_cell.angle_beta   90.00
_cell.angle_gamma   90.00
#
_symmetry.space_group_name_H-M   'P 1'
#
loop_
_entity.id
_entity.type
_entity.pdbx_description
1 polymer ?
#
loop_
_entity_poly.entity_id
_entity_poly.type
_entity_poly.pdbx_seq_one_letter_code
_entity_poly.pdbx_strand_id
1 'polypeptide(L)'
;MEVLNGQNALLTLALSPPQMSLRIPLDDVAVQGQRLYLSFLVHLHTVEDTCADSTGVWLELRSATLVLGGEARPPSEVDTFFPPILSVLRLYVSPSPTSAESEAALNLAMAVAHRYAPQKPVIKLEALAQDEALPLEAEATPFERAVIIREGPATQVSLEPNQASGWPSLLLSGPASALRHASRLLADELAPAAPAPTLGAIEKLQGERLALSSLGTTKLRVSGVGRMEIPFSFAQADLGGPIRALAFRLRGTYTPPATGAQAILSIYFNSALLRMAPLGRKGAFDLHFSIPKELLYRDNVLVVRFDYTPPEGRYRLEEAPFTVQISPESYIRVRRGQALPPGFNRFPQALSQGFEVAFEQFDRDSLANALGLVVALQRLSKCPLRLTVVPWGSALSSKEPALLVATHPHSAAALRPSLIPEPLAITDSHGHEVLRLEAEATFAALEAFESRGRDVLLLTCRGDQGRELQRQLVSALEAHPQGWRALRGDVLLQTGSARPQALRLRGGGLKVKPLTIAELSWWPSLRSALYLAASGLLLVFLAWAYPRVVRHGLSQ
;
A
#
# COMPACT_ATOMS: atom_id res chain seq x y z
N MET A 1 -28.86 5.85 26.36
CA MET A 1 -27.53 5.31 26.03
C MET A 1 -26.78 5.09 27.32
N GLU A 2 -26.15 3.93 27.44
CA GLU A 2 -25.32 3.54 28.57
C GLU A 2 -23.89 3.37 28.07
N VAL A 3 -22.93 3.86 28.85
CA VAL A 3 -21.49 3.68 28.62
C VAL A 3 -20.97 2.78 29.72
N LEU A 4 -20.40 1.63 29.34
CA LEU A 4 -19.96 0.59 30.26
C LEU A 4 -18.45 0.35 30.13
N ASN A 5 -17.77 0.04 31.24
CA ASN A 5 -16.44 -0.56 31.27
C ASN A 5 -16.57 -1.97 31.87
N GLY A 6 -16.50 -2.99 31.02
CA GLY A 6 -16.88 -4.35 31.40
C GLY A 6 -18.38 -4.42 31.76
N GLN A 7 -18.68 -4.78 33.01
CA GLN A 7 -20.04 -4.80 33.55
C GLN A 7 -20.41 -3.51 34.33
N ASN A 8 -19.44 -2.60 34.53
CA ASN A 8 -19.65 -1.39 35.31
C ASN A 8 -20.22 -0.27 34.44
N ALA A 9 -21.38 0.28 34.80
CA ALA A 9 -21.94 1.44 34.13
C ALA A 9 -21.23 2.72 34.58
N LEU A 10 -20.56 3.41 33.64
CA LEU A 10 -19.86 4.67 33.88
C LEU A 10 -20.78 5.88 33.71
N LEU A 11 -21.72 5.80 32.76
CA LEU A 11 -22.61 6.90 32.41
C LEU A 11 -23.90 6.38 31.77
N THR A 12 -25.05 6.89 32.21
CA THR A 12 -26.34 6.66 31.56
C THR A 12 -26.97 8.01 31.23
N LEU A 13 -27.40 8.18 29.98
CA LEU A 13 -27.93 9.45 29.47
C LEU A 13 -29.00 9.25 28.40
N ALA A 14 -29.92 10.20 28.28
CA ALA A 14 -30.86 10.28 27.17
C ALA A 14 -30.18 10.95 25.97
N LEU A 15 -30.32 10.36 24.77
CA LEU A 15 -29.78 10.95 23.55
C LEU A 15 -30.73 12.04 23.04
N SER A 16 -30.23 13.27 22.93
CA SER A 16 -30.93 14.42 22.34
C SER A 16 -30.08 15.00 21.20
N PRO A 17 -30.22 14.51 19.95
CA PRO A 17 -29.52 15.05 18.78
C PRO A 17 -29.87 16.54 18.53
N PRO A 18 -29.04 17.33 17.80
CA PRO A 18 -28.07 16.90 16.79
C PRO A 18 -26.58 16.92 17.20
N GLN A 19 -26.18 17.56 18.30
CA GLN A 19 -24.79 17.57 18.77
C GLN A 19 -24.72 17.31 20.27
N MET A 20 -24.05 16.21 20.64
CA MET A 20 -23.87 15.80 22.03
C MET A 20 -22.38 15.73 22.36
N SER A 21 -21.98 16.32 23.48
CA SER A 21 -20.67 16.09 24.09
C SER A 21 -20.81 15.08 25.22
N LEU A 22 -19.90 14.11 25.29
CA LEU A 22 -19.88 13.06 26.31
C LEU A 22 -18.64 13.24 27.17
N ARG A 23 -18.82 13.52 28.46
CA ARG A 23 -17.74 13.50 29.45
C ARG A 23 -17.86 12.22 30.26
N ILE A 24 -16.84 11.38 30.17
CA ILE A 24 -16.79 10.09 30.85
C ILE A 24 -15.69 10.19 31.91
N PRO A 25 -16.01 10.14 33.21
CA PRO A 25 -15.00 10.08 34.26
C PRO A 25 -14.24 8.75 34.17
N LEU A 26 -12.92 8.81 34.34
CA LEU A 26 -12.01 7.66 34.18
C LEU A 26 -11.32 7.29 35.50
N ASP A 27 -11.82 7.75 36.63
CA ASP A 27 -11.15 7.56 37.93
C ASP A 27 -11.13 6.09 38.39
N ASP A 28 -12.19 5.33 38.08
CA ASP A 28 -12.38 3.93 38.52
C ASP A 28 -12.47 2.93 37.35
N VAL A 29 -11.93 3.27 36.18
CA VAL A 29 -11.99 2.36 35.02
C VAL A 29 -10.90 1.30 35.06
N ALA A 30 -11.26 0.07 34.72
CA ALA A 30 -10.30 -1.01 34.55
C ALA A 30 -9.57 -0.86 33.21
N VAL A 31 -8.26 -0.73 33.27
CA VAL A 31 -7.35 -0.75 32.11
C VAL A 31 -6.68 -2.13 32.05
N GLN A 32 -6.75 -2.78 30.89
CA GLN A 32 -6.14 -4.09 30.67
C GLN A 32 -5.19 -4.02 29.48
N GLY A 33 -3.92 -4.40 29.67
CA GLY A 33 -2.93 -4.41 28.59
C GLY A 33 -2.75 -3.05 27.92
N GLN A 34 -2.71 -1.97 28.71
CA GLN A 34 -2.66 -0.57 28.25
C GLN A 34 -3.85 -0.16 27.35
N ARG A 35 -4.98 -0.85 27.45
CA ARG A 35 -6.21 -0.55 26.71
C ARG A 35 -7.38 -0.36 27.67
N LEU A 36 -8.19 0.64 27.36
CA LEU A 36 -9.48 0.88 27.99
C LEU A 36 -10.59 0.45 27.03
N TYR A 37 -11.46 -0.45 27.47
CA TYR A 37 -12.62 -0.89 26.69
C TYR A 37 -13.87 -0.19 27.20
N LEU A 38 -14.54 0.54 26.30
CA LEU A 38 -15.81 1.20 26.55
C LEU A 38 -16.87 0.59 25.63
N SER A 39 -17.98 0.13 26.20
CA SER A 39 -19.14 -0.39 25.46
C SER A 39 -20.28 0.63 25.51
N PHE A 40 -20.81 0.97 24.34
CA PHE A 40 -21.94 1.89 24.22
C PHE A 40 -23.20 1.09 23.91
N LEU A 41 -24.11 0.99 24.87
CA LEU A 41 -25.41 0.35 24.70
C LEU A 41 -26.45 1.42 24.42
N VAL A 42 -27.12 1.32 23.27
CA VAL A 42 -28.10 2.31 22.84
C VAL A 42 -29.46 1.63 22.68
N HIS A 43 -30.43 2.10 23.45
CA HIS A 43 -31.84 1.75 23.28
C HIS A 43 -32.51 2.83 22.44
N LEU A 44 -32.95 2.46 21.23
CA LEU A 44 -33.67 3.32 20.31
C LEU A 44 -35.15 2.91 20.32
N HIS A 45 -36.04 3.88 20.52
CA HIS A 45 -37.48 3.67 20.51
C HIS A 45 -38.11 4.52 19.40
N THR A 46 -39.01 3.94 18.61
CA THR A 46 -39.80 4.66 17.59
C THR A 46 -41.10 5.14 18.22
N VAL A 47 -41.47 6.39 17.98
CA VAL A 47 -42.70 6.99 18.55
C VAL A 47 -43.89 6.90 17.58
N GLU A 48 -43.65 6.57 16.30
CA GLU A 48 -44.68 6.51 15.24
C GLU A 48 -44.88 5.11 14.63
N ASP A 49 -46.09 4.89 14.13
CA ASP A 49 -46.59 3.64 13.55
C ASP A 49 -45.93 3.40 12.18
N THR A 50 -45.09 2.36 12.10
CA THR A 50 -44.05 2.17 11.06
C THR A 50 -44.55 1.59 9.73
N CYS A 51 -45.85 1.66 9.43
CA CYS A 51 -46.38 1.15 8.16
C CYS A 51 -46.18 2.10 6.96
N ALA A 52 -45.81 3.36 7.17
CA ALA A 52 -45.62 4.34 6.08
C ALA A 52 -44.15 4.58 5.71
N ASP A 53 -43.21 4.47 6.65
CA ASP A 53 -41.79 4.74 6.42
C ASP A 53 -40.91 3.51 6.72
N SER A 54 -40.39 2.94 5.63
CA SER A 54 -39.48 1.78 5.62
C SER A 54 -38.07 2.06 6.17
N THR A 55 -37.83 3.22 6.76
CA THR A 55 -36.53 3.60 7.31
C THR A 55 -36.42 3.19 8.77
N GLY A 56 -35.61 2.17 9.07
CA GLY A 56 -35.25 1.84 10.44
C GLY A 56 -34.61 3.04 11.16
N VAL A 57 -34.62 3.04 12.50
CA VAL A 57 -33.89 4.06 13.28
C VAL A 57 -32.48 3.56 13.57
N TRP A 58 -31.47 4.35 13.22
CA TRP A 58 -30.07 4.07 13.55
C TRP A 58 -29.42 5.28 14.22
N LEU A 59 -28.48 5.01 15.11
CA LEU A 59 -27.55 6.00 15.64
C LEU A 59 -26.21 5.81 14.96
N GLU A 60 -25.63 6.91 14.48
CA GLU A 60 -24.29 6.91 13.92
C GLU A 60 -23.42 7.96 14.62
N LEU A 61 -22.26 7.54 15.13
CA LEU A 61 -21.23 8.44 15.64
C LEU A 61 -20.35 8.88 14.46
N ARG A 62 -20.55 10.12 14.00
CA ARG A 62 -19.75 10.70 12.92
C ARG A 62 -18.74 11.69 13.50
N SER A 63 -17.48 11.59 13.07
CA SER A 63 -16.40 12.53 13.42
C SER A 63 -16.25 12.80 14.93
N ALA A 64 -16.36 11.76 15.75
CA ALA A 64 -16.19 11.91 17.20
C ALA A 64 -14.74 12.30 17.52
N THR A 65 -14.56 13.35 18.32
CA THR A 65 -13.24 13.76 18.84
C THR A 65 -13.10 13.26 20.27
N LEU A 66 -12.01 12.56 20.55
CA LEU A 66 -11.63 12.16 21.90
C LEU A 66 -10.65 13.18 22.48
N VAL A 67 -10.98 13.70 23.66
CA VAL A 67 -10.07 14.53 24.47
C VAL A 67 -9.81 13.79 25.77
N LEU A 68 -8.53 13.52 26.05
CA LEU A 68 -8.09 12.91 27.30
C LEU A 68 -7.61 14.03 28.23
N GLY A 69 -8.18 14.12 29.42
CA GLY A 69 -7.69 14.98 30.50
C GLY A 69 -6.67 14.25 31.38
N GLY A 70 -5.82 15.01 32.08
CA GLY A 70 -4.82 14.50 33.02
C GLY A 70 -3.38 14.85 32.62
N GLU A 71 -2.43 14.60 33.53
CA GLU A 71 -1.00 14.78 33.28
C GLU A 71 -0.38 13.47 32.79
N ALA A 72 0.17 13.49 31.58
CA ALA A 72 0.87 12.33 31.03
C ALA A 72 2.27 12.21 31.66
N ARG A 73 2.66 10.98 31.99
CA ARG A 73 4.01 10.70 32.54
C ARG A 73 4.95 10.24 31.42
N PRO A 74 6.20 10.74 31.37
CA PRO A 74 7.18 10.26 30.43
C PRO A 74 7.55 8.80 30.74
N PRO A 75 7.90 7.97 29.73
CA PRO A 75 8.32 6.61 29.96
C PRO A 75 9.67 6.59 30.70
N SER A 76 9.81 5.68 31.67
CA SER A 76 11.06 5.46 32.41
C SER A 76 11.84 4.24 31.93
N GLU A 77 11.22 3.38 31.12
CA GLU A 77 11.77 2.10 30.66
C GLU A 77 11.54 1.91 29.15
N VAL A 78 12.39 1.11 28.50
CA VAL A 78 12.33 0.89 27.05
C VAL A 78 11.05 0.17 26.63
N ASP A 79 10.51 -0.72 27.48
CA ASP A 79 9.27 -1.47 27.24
C ASP A 79 8.02 -0.57 27.19
N THR A 80 8.02 0.51 27.97
CA THR A 80 6.96 1.51 28.06
C THR A 80 7.19 2.69 27.12
N PHE A 81 8.30 2.68 26.37
CA PHE A 81 8.66 3.76 25.46
C PHE A 81 7.57 3.99 24.40
N PHE A 82 7.09 2.93 23.73
CA PHE A 82 6.06 3.07 22.70
C PHE A 82 4.64 3.11 23.31
N PRO A 83 3.91 4.24 23.22
CA PRO A 83 2.60 4.41 23.85
C PRO A 83 1.49 3.64 23.10
N PRO A 84 0.32 3.40 23.72
CA PRO A 84 -0.83 2.82 23.01
C PRO A 84 -1.35 3.67 21.83
N ILE A 85 -1.15 4.99 21.92
CA ILE A 85 -1.51 5.96 20.89
C ILE A 85 -0.24 6.70 20.48
N LEU A 86 0.12 6.61 19.21
CA LEU A 86 1.25 7.31 18.62
C LEU A 86 0.75 8.15 17.45
N SER A 87 1.05 9.45 17.49
CA SER A 87 0.73 10.42 16.45
C SER A 87 1.92 10.71 15.54
N VAL A 88 3.12 10.83 16.12
CA VAL A 88 4.36 11.12 15.38
C VAL A 88 5.51 10.23 15.86
N LEU A 89 6.22 9.62 14.92
CA LEU A 89 7.53 9.02 15.14
C LEU A 89 8.59 9.84 14.41
N ARG A 90 9.64 10.23 15.10
CA ARG A 90 10.83 10.87 14.51
C ARG A 90 12.00 9.92 14.59
N LEU A 91 12.60 9.65 13.45
CA LEU A 91 13.78 8.82 13.31
C LEU A 91 14.96 9.72 12.99
N TYR A 92 15.92 9.82 13.91
CA TYR A 92 17.15 10.55 13.72
C TYR A 92 18.24 9.59 13.24
N VAL A 93 18.85 9.93 12.10
CA VAL A 93 19.97 9.21 11.50
C VAL A 93 21.08 10.18 11.13
N SER A 94 22.29 9.66 10.88
CA SER A 94 23.39 10.45 10.30
C SER A 94 22.95 11.11 8.98
N PRO A 95 23.42 12.34 8.66
CA PRO A 95 23.23 12.94 7.34
C PRO A 95 23.72 12.05 6.17
N SER A 96 24.71 11.21 6.45
CA SER A 96 25.24 10.18 5.55
C SER A 96 25.03 8.80 6.21
N PRO A 97 23.83 8.22 6.12
CA PRO A 97 23.49 7.02 6.87
C PRO A 97 24.22 5.79 6.34
N THR A 98 24.70 4.93 7.24
CA THR A 98 25.27 3.64 6.84
C THR A 98 24.17 2.68 6.37
N SER A 99 24.57 1.56 5.73
CA SER A 99 23.62 0.51 5.37
C SER A 99 22.91 -0.08 6.60
N ALA A 100 23.58 -0.17 7.75
CA ALA A 100 22.98 -0.69 8.98
C ALA A 100 22.01 0.32 9.61
N GLU A 101 22.36 1.60 9.64
CA GLU A 101 21.47 2.68 10.10
C GLU A 101 20.21 2.78 9.21
N SER A 102 20.39 2.69 7.89
CA SER A 102 19.30 2.69 6.91
C SER A 102 18.36 1.50 7.12
N GLU A 103 18.89 0.30 7.30
CA GLU A 103 18.07 -0.89 7.58
C GLU A 103 17.32 -0.78 8.89
N ALA A 104 17.98 -0.31 9.96
CA ALA A 104 17.36 -0.12 11.26
C ALA A 104 16.20 0.89 11.20
N ALA A 105 16.40 2.03 10.51
CA ALA A 105 15.38 3.05 10.35
C ALA A 105 14.16 2.52 9.56
N LEU A 106 14.39 1.82 8.45
CA LEU A 106 13.31 1.25 7.63
C LEU A 106 12.54 0.15 8.37
N ASN A 107 13.24 -0.75 9.09
CA ASN A 107 12.60 -1.80 9.88
C ASN A 107 11.72 -1.21 10.99
N LEU A 108 12.22 -0.22 11.73
CA LEU A 108 11.45 0.41 12.79
C LEU A 108 10.24 1.18 12.25
N ALA A 109 10.41 1.91 11.14
CA ALA A 109 9.32 2.61 10.48
C ALA A 109 8.20 1.65 10.03
N MET A 110 8.56 0.50 9.44
CA MET A 110 7.58 -0.53 9.10
C MET A 110 6.90 -1.13 10.34
N ALA A 111 7.65 -1.42 11.40
CA ALA A 111 7.09 -1.99 12.62
C ALA A 111 6.04 -1.06 13.25
N VAL A 112 6.35 0.24 13.32
CA VAL A 112 5.42 1.28 13.80
C VAL A 112 4.23 1.42 12.85
N ALA A 113 4.46 1.45 11.53
CA ALA A 113 3.37 1.51 10.55
C ALA A 113 2.41 0.31 10.65
N HIS A 114 2.95 -0.86 11.01
CA HIS A 114 2.17 -2.07 11.23
C HIS A 114 1.41 -2.04 12.56
N ARG A 115 2.09 -1.76 13.69
CA ARG A 115 1.51 -1.71 15.04
C ARG A 115 0.38 -0.69 15.16
N TYR A 116 0.58 0.49 14.58
CA TYR A 116 -0.34 1.63 14.66
C TYR A 116 -1.14 1.83 13.37
N ALA A 117 -1.33 0.77 12.56
CA ALA A 117 -2.04 0.85 11.28
C ALA A 117 -3.41 1.55 11.34
N PRO A 118 -4.24 1.41 12.41
CA PRO A 118 -5.50 2.16 12.52
C PRO A 118 -5.32 3.67 12.73
N GLN A 119 -4.25 4.09 13.42
CA GLN A 119 -3.98 5.49 13.75
C GLN A 119 -3.21 6.21 12.63
N LYS A 120 -2.40 5.46 11.87
CA LYS A 120 -1.53 5.97 10.79
C LYS A 120 -0.63 7.14 11.25
N PRO A 121 0.25 6.93 12.25
CA PRO A 121 1.17 7.97 12.72
C PRO A 121 2.01 8.56 11.60
N VAL A 122 2.33 9.85 11.69
CA VAL A 122 3.31 10.49 10.81
C VAL A 122 4.70 9.97 11.19
N ILE A 123 5.45 9.44 10.23
CA ILE A 123 6.82 8.97 10.44
C ILE A 123 7.75 9.93 9.71
N LYS A 124 8.61 10.61 10.45
CA LYS A 124 9.55 11.60 9.93
C LYS A 124 10.98 11.06 10.03
N LEU A 125 11.76 11.28 8.99
CA LEU A 125 13.20 11.05 9.00
C LEU A 125 13.91 12.40 9.14
N GLU A 126 14.75 12.53 10.14
CA GLU A 126 15.50 13.74 10.44
C GLU A 126 17.00 13.41 10.51
N ALA A 127 17.82 14.40 10.15
CA ALA A 127 19.26 14.27 10.22
C ALA A 127 19.74 14.74 11.60
N LEU A 128 20.66 14.00 12.18
CA LEU A 128 21.34 14.35 13.43
C LEU A 128 22.79 13.92 13.33
N ALA A 129 23.72 14.88 13.37
CA ALA A 129 25.15 14.55 13.42
C ALA A 129 25.52 13.88 14.76
N GLN A 130 26.64 13.16 14.81
CA GLN A 130 27.04 12.39 16.00
C GLN A 130 27.14 13.26 17.27
N ASP A 131 27.72 14.46 17.12
CA ASP A 131 27.96 15.39 18.23
C ASP A 131 26.86 16.44 18.40
N GLU A 132 25.81 16.35 17.59
CA GLU A 132 24.69 17.29 17.64
C GLU A 132 23.71 16.89 18.73
N ALA A 133 23.32 17.86 19.57
CA ALA A 133 22.25 17.68 20.53
C ALA A 133 20.92 17.50 19.79
N LEU A 134 20.00 16.74 20.38
CA LEU A 134 18.65 16.64 19.85
C LEU A 134 18.05 18.03 19.63
N PRO A 135 17.35 18.28 18.51
CA PRO A 135 16.68 19.54 18.28
C PRO A 135 15.74 19.87 19.45
N LEU A 136 15.74 21.14 19.86
CA LEU A 136 14.74 21.71 20.76
C LEU A 136 13.41 21.75 20.00
N GLU A 137 12.72 20.61 19.89
CA GLU A 137 11.37 20.64 19.35
C GLU A 137 10.45 21.37 20.32
N ALA A 138 9.70 22.34 19.79
CA ALA A 138 8.63 22.97 20.53
C ALA A 138 7.53 21.92 20.80
N GLU A 139 7.30 21.66 22.09
CA GLU A 139 6.14 20.92 22.62
C GLU A 139 5.98 19.47 22.11
N ALA A 140 6.92 18.58 22.43
CA ALA A 140 6.67 17.15 22.25
C ALA A 140 5.45 16.72 23.08
N THR A 141 4.42 16.21 22.40
CA THR A 141 3.20 15.76 23.06
C THR A 141 3.36 14.33 23.60
N PRO A 142 2.47 13.86 24.50
CA PRO A 142 2.50 12.48 25.00
C PRO A 142 2.40 11.39 23.92
N PHE A 143 2.02 11.78 22.70
CA PHE A 143 1.81 10.90 21.56
C PHE A 143 2.94 10.98 20.52
N GLU A 144 4.06 11.63 20.83
CA GLU A 144 5.23 11.71 19.94
C GLU A 144 6.42 10.94 20.51
N ARG A 145 7.18 10.25 19.64
CA ARG A 145 8.40 9.53 20.03
C ARG A 145 9.55 9.83 19.09
N ALA A 146 10.73 10.00 19.66
CA ALA A 146 11.98 10.22 18.96
C ALA A 146 12.92 9.03 19.17
N VAL A 147 13.45 8.48 18.08
CA VAL A 147 14.42 7.38 18.11
C VAL A 147 15.67 7.81 17.37
N ILE A 148 16.81 7.70 18.04
CA ILE A 148 18.14 8.00 17.50
C ILE A 148 18.79 6.69 17.10
N ILE A 149 19.20 6.59 15.84
CA ILE A 149 19.82 5.39 15.28
C ILE A 149 21.25 5.77 14.87
N ARG A 150 22.24 5.09 15.46
CA ARG A 150 23.66 5.38 15.24
C ARG A 150 24.46 4.10 15.12
N GLU A 151 25.33 4.02 14.12
CA GLU A 151 26.38 3.01 14.12
C GLU A 151 27.54 3.44 15.03
N GLY A 152 28.01 2.54 15.89
CA GLY A 152 29.04 2.84 16.87
C GLY A 152 29.73 1.58 17.41
N PRO A 153 30.78 1.71 18.22
CA PRO A 153 31.55 0.56 18.69
C PRO A 153 30.81 -0.28 19.77
N ALA A 154 29.90 0.34 20.54
CA ALA A 154 29.21 -0.30 21.65
C ALA A 154 27.72 -0.45 21.36
N THR A 155 27.16 -1.62 21.65
CA THR A 155 25.72 -1.85 21.53
C THR A 155 24.99 -1.22 22.71
N GLN A 156 24.01 -0.36 22.43
CA GLN A 156 23.25 0.36 23.42
C GLN A 156 21.79 0.51 22.97
N VAL A 157 20.87 0.13 23.84
CA VAL A 157 19.43 0.40 23.72
C VAL A 157 19.00 1.08 25.01
N SER A 158 18.88 2.41 25.01
CA SER A 158 18.63 3.18 26.24
C SER A 158 17.68 4.34 25.98
N LEU A 159 17.05 4.82 27.06
CA LEU A 159 16.33 6.08 27.04
C LEU A 159 17.29 7.21 27.38
N GLU A 160 17.46 8.13 26.44
CA GLU A 160 18.22 9.36 26.62
C GLU A 160 17.28 10.48 27.08
N PRO A 161 17.56 11.13 28.22
CA PRO A 161 16.79 12.28 28.67
C PRO A 161 16.82 13.40 27.63
N ASN A 162 15.64 13.91 27.27
CA ASN A 162 15.54 15.14 26.49
C ASN A 162 15.05 16.26 27.39
N GLN A 163 15.97 17.08 27.87
CA GLN A 163 15.65 18.19 28.79
C GLN A 163 14.78 19.26 28.13
N ALA A 164 14.85 19.41 26.80
CA ALA A 164 14.07 20.39 26.06
C ALA A 164 12.59 20.03 26.01
N SER A 165 12.28 18.76 25.76
CA SER A 165 10.90 18.30 25.57
C SER A 165 10.27 17.71 26.84
N GLY A 166 11.08 17.28 27.80
CA GLY A 166 10.63 16.48 28.95
C GLY A 166 10.27 15.03 28.61
N TRP A 167 10.35 14.64 27.33
CA TRP A 167 10.07 13.29 26.84
C TRP A 167 11.37 12.62 26.35
N PRO A 168 11.80 11.50 26.95
CA PRO A 168 13.04 10.85 26.56
C PRO A 168 12.99 10.33 25.12
N SER A 169 14.17 10.21 24.52
CA SER A 169 14.35 9.61 23.19
C SER A 169 14.98 8.22 23.33
N LEU A 170 14.62 7.29 22.45
CA LEU A 170 15.24 5.96 22.43
C LEU A 170 16.54 6.02 21.61
N LEU A 171 17.68 5.75 22.23
CA LEU A 171 18.94 5.55 21.53
C LEU A 171 19.09 4.08 21.15
N LEU A 172 19.30 3.83 19.87
CA LEU A 172 19.65 2.55 19.29
C LEU A 172 21.03 2.67 18.64
N SER A 173 22.05 2.17 19.33
CA SER A 173 23.45 2.25 18.88
C SER A 173 24.12 0.88 18.87
N GLY A 174 25.12 0.70 18.01
CA GLY A 174 25.96 -0.49 17.99
C GLY A 174 26.67 -0.74 16.67
N PRO A 175 27.56 -1.74 16.61
CA PRO A 175 28.20 -2.14 15.35
C PRO A 175 27.14 -2.61 14.35
N ALA A 176 27.43 -2.54 13.04
CA ALA A 176 26.46 -2.88 11.98
C ALA A 176 25.61 -4.15 12.23
N SER A 177 26.22 -5.25 12.65
CA SER A 177 25.51 -6.52 12.91
C SER A 177 24.60 -6.45 14.14
N ALA A 178 25.08 -5.85 15.22
CA ALA A 178 24.32 -5.66 16.45
C ALA A 178 23.16 -4.68 16.25
N LEU A 179 23.37 -3.60 15.48
CA LEU A 179 22.34 -2.62 15.14
C LEU A 179 21.21 -3.25 14.32
N ARG A 180 21.54 -4.09 13.34
CA ARG A 180 20.53 -4.88 12.57
C ARG A 180 19.81 -5.89 13.43
N HIS A 181 20.47 -6.47 14.44
CA HIS A 181 19.82 -7.42 15.34
C HIS A 181 18.87 -6.71 16.31
N ALA A 182 19.33 -5.65 16.97
CA ALA A 182 18.55 -4.87 17.93
C ALA A 182 17.34 -4.19 17.29
N SER A 183 17.48 -3.63 16.08
CA SER A 183 16.33 -3.07 15.34
C SER A 183 15.27 -4.11 14.98
N ARG A 184 15.68 -5.33 14.61
CA ARG A 184 14.75 -6.44 14.34
C ARG A 184 14.04 -6.91 15.61
N LEU A 185 14.77 -7.07 16.72
CA LEU A 185 14.16 -7.41 18.01
C LEU A 185 13.12 -6.36 18.43
N LEU A 186 13.46 -5.08 18.34
CA LEU A 186 12.53 -3.99 18.66
C LEU A 186 11.31 -3.98 17.72
N ALA A 187 11.52 -4.26 16.42
CA ALA A 187 10.43 -4.37 15.47
C ALA A 187 9.51 -5.57 15.74
N ASP A 188 10.07 -6.70 16.19
CA ASP A 188 9.32 -7.89 16.57
C ASP A 188 8.53 -7.67 17.87
N GLU A 189 9.08 -6.94 18.86
CA GLU A 189 8.34 -6.51 20.08
C GLU A 189 7.17 -5.57 19.76
N LEU A 190 7.32 -4.75 18.72
CA LEU A 190 6.23 -3.90 18.21
C LEU A 190 5.16 -4.69 17.44
N ALA A 191 5.36 -5.97 17.14
CA ALA A 191 4.35 -6.76 16.47
C ALA A 191 3.04 -6.81 17.30
N PRO A 192 1.87 -6.71 16.67
CA PRO A 192 0.60 -6.80 17.38
C PRO A 192 0.45 -8.18 18.04
N ALA A 193 0.05 -8.21 19.32
CA ALA A 193 -0.26 -9.43 20.07
C ALA A 193 -1.54 -10.17 19.57
N ALA A 194 -2.16 -9.68 18.50
CA ALA A 194 -3.33 -10.32 17.89
C ALA A 194 -2.91 -11.53 17.04
N PRO A 195 -3.79 -12.52 16.81
CA PRO A 195 -3.47 -13.69 15.99
C PRO A 195 -3.48 -13.32 14.50
N ALA A 196 -2.56 -12.46 14.07
CA ALA A 196 -2.08 -12.54 12.71
C ALA A 196 -1.39 -13.91 12.60
N PRO A 197 -1.68 -14.73 11.57
CA PRO A 197 -0.93 -15.96 11.37
C PRO A 197 0.56 -15.57 11.28
N THR A 198 1.40 -16.17 12.12
CA THR A 198 2.84 -15.90 12.11
C THR A 198 3.42 -16.26 10.74
N LEU A 199 4.53 -15.64 10.32
CA LEU A 199 5.14 -15.92 9.01
C LEU A 199 5.34 -17.43 8.79
N GLY A 200 5.73 -18.18 9.82
CA GLY A 200 5.88 -19.64 9.76
C GLY A 200 4.54 -20.41 9.65
N ALA A 201 3.44 -19.87 10.18
CA ALA A 201 2.09 -20.39 9.92
C ALA A 201 1.62 -20.05 8.50
N ILE A 202 2.10 -18.94 7.93
CA ILE A 202 1.79 -18.46 6.59
C ILE A 202 2.56 -19.21 5.48
N GLU A 203 3.84 -19.51 5.73
CA GLU A 203 4.73 -20.26 4.84
C GLU A 203 4.26 -21.72 4.67
N LYS A 204 3.65 -22.28 5.72
CA LYS A 204 3.02 -23.61 5.69
C LYS A 204 1.69 -23.67 4.92
N LEU A 205 1.13 -22.54 4.48
CA LEU A 205 -0.20 -22.48 3.84
C LEU A 205 -0.29 -23.09 2.42
N GLN A 206 0.67 -23.88 1.96
CA GLN A 206 0.50 -24.61 0.70
C GLN A 206 -0.56 -25.71 0.87
N GLY A 207 -1.82 -25.37 0.58
CA GLY A 207 -2.96 -26.29 0.69
C GLY A 207 -3.72 -26.22 2.01
N GLU A 208 -3.31 -25.37 2.96
CA GLU A 208 -3.99 -25.21 4.25
C GLU A 208 -5.23 -24.30 4.16
N ARG A 209 -6.09 -24.45 5.17
CA ARG A 209 -7.37 -23.77 5.33
C ARG A 209 -7.18 -22.66 6.37
N LEU A 210 -7.41 -21.41 6.00
CA LEU A 210 -7.50 -20.29 6.94
C LEU A 210 -8.96 -20.09 7.33
N ALA A 211 -9.24 -19.96 8.62
CA ALA A 211 -10.59 -19.65 9.08
C ALA A 211 -11.02 -18.26 8.58
N LEU A 212 -12.28 -18.09 8.16
CA LEU A 212 -12.75 -16.78 7.69
C LEU A 212 -12.76 -15.71 8.79
N SER A 213 -12.85 -16.14 10.06
CA SER A 213 -12.70 -15.25 11.21
C SER A 213 -11.32 -14.60 11.28
N SER A 214 -10.28 -15.21 10.70
CA SER A 214 -8.92 -14.63 10.68
C SER A 214 -8.78 -13.46 9.70
N LEU A 215 -9.77 -13.20 8.84
CA LEU A 215 -9.75 -12.07 7.90
C LEU A 215 -10.09 -10.73 8.58
N GLY A 216 -10.44 -10.74 9.87
CA GLY A 216 -10.66 -9.55 10.70
C GLY A 216 -12.11 -9.09 10.79
N THR A 217 -13.08 -9.87 10.28
CA THR A 217 -14.51 -9.59 10.47
C THR A 217 -14.99 -10.11 11.82
N THR A 218 -15.43 -9.23 12.70
CA THR A 218 -16.04 -9.57 14.00
C THR A 218 -17.54 -9.86 13.90
N LYS A 219 -18.19 -9.44 12.80
CA LYS A 219 -19.62 -9.63 12.55
C LYS A 219 -19.87 -10.92 11.77
N LEU A 220 -20.00 -12.04 12.48
CA LEU A 220 -20.41 -13.32 11.89
C LEU A 220 -21.91 -13.61 12.02
N ARG A 221 -22.68 -12.68 12.60
CA ARG A 221 -24.12 -12.80 12.80
C ARG A 221 -24.81 -11.51 12.37
N VAL A 222 -25.92 -11.64 11.64
CA VAL A 222 -26.79 -10.54 11.22
C VAL A 222 -28.24 -10.94 11.47
N SER A 223 -29.10 -9.97 11.74
CA SER A 223 -30.52 -10.19 12.01
C SER A 223 -31.31 -8.99 11.53
N GLY A 224 -32.44 -9.22 10.87
CA GLY A 224 -33.28 -8.13 10.36
C GLY A 224 -34.20 -8.55 9.22
N VAL A 225 -34.73 -7.55 8.52
CA VAL A 225 -35.61 -7.69 7.35
C VAL A 225 -35.01 -6.93 6.17
N GLY A 226 -35.31 -7.38 4.96
CA GLY A 226 -34.74 -6.80 3.74
C GLY A 226 -33.32 -7.30 3.51
N ARG A 227 -32.44 -6.40 3.07
CA ARG A 227 -31.07 -6.72 2.69
C ARG A 227 -30.13 -6.67 3.89
N MET A 228 -29.43 -7.77 4.13
CA MET A 228 -28.39 -7.90 5.14
C MET A 228 -27.10 -8.40 4.48
N GLU A 229 -25.96 -7.84 4.87
CA GLU A 229 -24.66 -8.17 4.26
C GLU A 229 -23.59 -8.45 5.31
N ILE A 230 -22.76 -9.44 5.03
CA ILE A 230 -21.54 -9.74 5.80
C ILE A 230 -20.34 -9.60 4.85
N PRO A 231 -19.60 -8.48 4.89
CA PRO A 231 -18.40 -8.30 4.10
C PRO A 231 -17.16 -8.94 4.76
N PHE A 232 -16.33 -9.57 3.94
CA PHE A 232 -15.00 -10.06 4.29
C PHE A 232 -13.98 -9.40 3.36
N SER A 233 -13.23 -8.43 3.88
CA SER A 233 -12.24 -7.66 3.11
C SER A 233 -10.82 -8.09 3.49
N PHE A 234 -10.01 -8.43 2.49
CA PHE A 234 -8.63 -8.88 2.69
C PHE A 234 -7.74 -8.55 1.49
N ALA A 235 -6.49 -8.20 1.74
CA ALA A 235 -5.46 -8.13 0.70
C ALA A 235 -4.80 -9.50 0.49
N GLN A 236 -4.21 -9.76 -0.69
CA GLN A 236 -3.38 -10.96 -0.88
C GLN A 236 -2.20 -10.99 0.12
N ALA A 237 -1.69 -9.81 0.50
CA ALA A 237 -0.64 -9.68 1.49
C ALA A 237 -1.08 -10.09 2.90
N ASP A 238 -2.37 -9.94 3.25
CA ASP A 238 -2.94 -10.43 4.53
C ASP A 238 -2.95 -11.95 4.59
N LEU A 239 -2.94 -12.59 3.42
CA LEU A 239 -2.81 -14.03 3.27
C LEU A 239 -1.33 -14.43 3.13
N GLY A 240 -0.40 -13.49 3.18
CA GLY A 240 1.04 -13.72 3.22
C GLY A 240 1.78 -13.89 1.90
N GLY A 241 1.18 -13.45 0.80
CA GLY A 241 1.88 -13.36 -0.48
C GLY A 241 0.99 -13.57 -1.69
N PRO A 242 1.56 -13.67 -2.90
CA PRO A 242 0.80 -13.74 -4.14
C PRO A 242 -0.05 -15.01 -4.22
N ILE A 243 -1.25 -14.87 -4.76
CA ILE A 243 -2.24 -15.93 -4.89
C ILE A 243 -2.52 -16.26 -6.35
N ARG A 244 -2.39 -17.55 -6.69
CA ARG A 244 -2.69 -18.09 -8.02
C ARG A 244 -4.14 -18.57 -8.13
N ALA A 245 -4.68 -19.11 -7.04
CA ALA A 245 -6.07 -19.57 -6.99
C ALA A 245 -6.61 -19.50 -5.56
N LEU A 246 -7.93 -19.27 -5.47
CA LEU A 246 -8.64 -19.08 -4.22
C LEU A 246 -9.93 -19.89 -4.21
N ALA A 247 -10.24 -20.55 -3.10
CA ALA A 247 -11.50 -21.26 -2.91
C ALA A 247 -12.04 -21.05 -1.50
N PHE A 248 -13.35 -21.12 -1.36
CA PHE A 248 -14.06 -20.89 -0.10
C PHE A 248 -14.94 -22.08 0.24
N ARG A 249 -15.06 -22.36 1.55
CA ARG A 249 -16.17 -23.08 2.14
C ARG A 249 -16.91 -22.13 3.08
N LEU A 250 -18.17 -21.85 2.78
CA LEU A 250 -19.05 -21.04 3.61
C LEU A 250 -20.13 -21.93 4.22
N ARG A 251 -20.11 -22.04 5.54
CA ARG A 251 -21.12 -22.77 6.32
C ARG A 251 -21.83 -21.79 7.24
N GLY A 252 -23.13 -21.96 7.42
CA GLY A 252 -23.89 -21.13 8.34
C GLY A 252 -25.27 -21.69 8.65
N THR A 253 -25.90 -21.09 9.65
CA THR A 253 -27.27 -21.39 10.08
C THR A 253 -28.12 -20.14 9.97
N TYR A 254 -29.42 -20.31 9.75
CA TYR A 254 -30.36 -19.21 9.65
C TYR A 254 -31.73 -19.59 10.21
N THR A 255 -32.51 -18.60 10.63
CA THR A 255 -33.91 -18.80 11.04
C THR A 255 -34.72 -19.26 9.82
N PRO A 256 -35.33 -20.46 9.83
CA PRO A 256 -36.16 -20.91 8.72
C PRO A 256 -37.27 -19.89 8.40
N PRO A 257 -37.42 -19.44 7.14
CA PRO A 257 -38.48 -18.51 6.77
C PRO A 257 -39.87 -19.09 7.06
N ALA A 258 -40.78 -18.25 7.55
CA ALA A 258 -42.17 -18.60 7.76
C ALA A 258 -42.87 -18.94 6.43
N THR A 259 -44.02 -19.61 6.49
CA THR A 259 -44.83 -19.88 5.29
C THR A 259 -45.21 -18.56 4.60
N GLY A 260 -44.94 -18.44 3.30
CA GLY A 260 -45.19 -17.21 2.54
C GLY A 260 -44.05 -16.19 2.58
N ALA A 261 -43.04 -16.38 3.42
CA ALA A 261 -41.82 -15.58 3.42
C ALA A 261 -40.83 -16.05 2.35
N GLN A 262 -39.97 -15.14 1.87
CA GLN A 262 -38.91 -15.45 0.92
C GLN A 262 -37.54 -15.06 1.50
N ALA A 263 -36.54 -15.92 1.29
CA ALA A 263 -35.16 -15.64 1.67
C ALA A 263 -34.20 -16.10 0.58
N ILE A 264 -33.26 -15.24 0.20
CA ILE A 264 -32.26 -15.53 -0.84
C ILE A 264 -30.87 -15.25 -0.27
N LEU A 265 -29.95 -16.19 -0.48
CA LEU A 265 -28.52 -16.02 -0.25
C LEU A 265 -27.83 -15.73 -1.58
N SER A 266 -27.09 -14.63 -1.65
CA SER A 266 -26.25 -14.24 -2.79
C SER A 266 -24.80 -14.05 -2.34
N ILE A 267 -23.85 -14.56 -3.13
CA ILE A 267 -22.41 -14.41 -2.87
C ILE A 267 -21.81 -13.56 -3.97
N TYR A 268 -21.23 -12.44 -3.57
CA TYR A 268 -20.49 -11.54 -4.45
C TYR A 268 -19.00 -11.57 -4.11
N PHE A 269 -18.16 -11.55 -5.14
CA PHE A 269 -16.72 -11.36 -4.99
C PHE A 269 -16.28 -10.23 -5.90
N ASN A 270 -15.69 -9.18 -5.32
CA ASN A 270 -15.34 -7.95 -6.04
C ASN A 270 -16.49 -7.46 -6.94
N SER A 271 -17.70 -7.43 -6.37
CA SER A 271 -18.97 -7.06 -7.02
C SER A 271 -19.52 -8.03 -8.07
N ALA A 272 -18.81 -9.09 -8.45
CA ALA A 272 -19.31 -10.12 -9.35
C ALA A 272 -20.14 -11.16 -8.58
N LEU A 273 -21.36 -11.44 -9.04
CA LEU A 273 -22.21 -12.50 -8.49
C LEU A 273 -21.61 -13.87 -8.83
N LEU A 274 -21.21 -14.62 -7.81
CA LEU A 274 -20.68 -15.98 -7.98
C LEU A 274 -21.73 -17.06 -7.81
N ARG A 275 -22.66 -16.85 -6.87
CA ARG A 275 -23.69 -17.83 -6.53
C ARG A 275 -24.92 -17.15 -5.95
N MET A 276 -26.08 -17.71 -6.26
CA MET A 276 -27.36 -17.35 -5.68
C MET A 276 -28.12 -18.63 -5.33
N ALA A 277 -28.76 -18.69 -4.17
CA ALA A 277 -29.57 -19.82 -3.75
C ALA A 277 -30.73 -19.38 -2.85
N PRO A 278 -31.94 -19.95 -3.01
CA PRO A 278 -33.03 -19.73 -2.08
C PRO A 278 -32.72 -20.43 -0.74
N LEU A 279 -33.10 -19.78 0.37
CA LEU A 279 -32.99 -20.33 1.72
C LEU A 279 -34.35 -20.89 2.14
N GLY A 280 -34.45 -22.22 2.19
CA GLY A 280 -35.69 -22.93 2.55
C GLY A 280 -35.78 -23.28 4.04
N ARG A 281 -36.61 -24.25 4.40
CA ARG A 281 -36.86 -24.65 5.80
C ARG A 281 -35.72 -25.41 6.50
N LYS A 282 -34.62 -25.71 5.81
CA LYS A 282 -33.49 -26.48 6.37
C LYS A 282 -32.75 -25.76 7.51
N GLY A 283 -32.80 -24.43 7.54
CA GLY A 283 -32.13 -23.61 8.57
C GLY A 283 -30.60 -23.62 8.54
N ALA A 284 -29.99 -24.18 7.49
CA ALA A 284 -28.53 -24.23 7.32
C ALA A 284 -28.11 -24.26 5.85
N PHE A 285 -26.89 -23.80 5.57
CA PHE A 285 -26.23 -23.88 4.27
C PHE A 285 -24.76 -24.30 4.41
N ASP A 286 -24.24 -24.99 3.39
CA ASP A 286 -22.83 -25.34 3.23
C ASP A 286 -22.46 -25.23 1.75
N LEU A 287 -21.63 -24.25 1.42
CA LEU A 287 -21.32 -23.87 0.04
C LEU A 287 -19.82 -23.94 -0.20
N HIS A 288 -19.44 -24.61 -1.29
CA HIS A 288 -18.07 -24.67 -1.78
C HIS A 288 -17.99 -24.05 -3.16
N PHE A 289 -17.06 -23.12 -3.36
CA PHE A 289 -16.86 -22.46 -4.64
C PHE A 289 -15.41 -21.98 -4.77
N SER A 290 -14.95 -21.88 -6.02
CA SER A 290 -13.63 -21.34 -6.36
C SER A 290 -13.79 -20.00 -7.08
N ILE A 291 -12.80 -19.13 -6.89
CA ILE A 291 -12.79 -17.79 -7.49
C ILE A 291 -12.08 -17.86 -8.85
N PRO A 292 -12.74 -17.42 -9.94
CA PRO A 292 -12.07 -17.20 -11.22
C PRO A 292 -10.87 -16.26 -11.06
N LYS A 293 -9.74 -16.59 -11.71
CA LYS A 293 -8.49 -15.84 -11.57
C LYS A 293 -8.61 -14.37 -12.00
N GLU A 294 -9.52 -14.10 -12.93
CA GLU A 294 -9.80 -12.77 -13.51
C GLU A 294 -10.46 -11.83 -12.51
N LEU A 295 -11.12 -12.39 -11.50
CA LEU A 295 -11.75 -11.62 -10.43
C LEU A 295 -10.80 -11.35 -9.26
N LEU A 296 -9.59 -11.93 -9.25
CA LEU A 296 -8.61 -11.68 -8.20
C LEU A 296 -7.97 -10.31 -8.39
N TYR A 297 -8.00 -9.52 -7.32
CA TYR A 297 -7.29 -8.24 -7.23
C TYR A 297 -6.28 -8.27 -6.08
N ARG A 298 -5.55 -7.17 -5.90
CA ARG A 298 -4.68 -6.95 -4.74
C ARG A 298 -5.48 -6.98 -3.45
N ASP A 299 -6.48 -6.10 -3.37
CA ASP A 299 -7.48 -6.02 -2.31
C ASP A 299 -8.74 -6.72 -2.81
N ASN A 300 -9.28 -7.65 -2.04
CA ASN A 300 -10.45 -8.44 -2.39
C ASN A 300 -11.55 -8.28 -1.34
N VAL A 301 -12.80 -8.34 -1.79
CA VAL A 301 -13.98 -8.35 -0.92
C VAL A 301 -14.91 -9.49 -1.32
N LEU A 302 -15.25 -10.32 -0.34
CA LEU A 302 -16.34 -11.29 -0.43
C LEU A 302 -17.53 -10.73 0.33
N VAL A 303 -18.68 -10.57 -0.32
CA VAL A 303 -19.93 -10.15 0.33
C VAL A 303 -20.90 -11.31 0.32
N VAL A 304 -21.29 -11.75 1.52
CA VAL A 304 -22.37 -12.71 1.71
C VAL A 304 -23.64 -11.93 2.01
N ARG A 305 -24.56 -11.88 1.05
CA ARG A 305 -25.79 -11.10 1.10
C ARG A 305 -27.00 -12.00 1.32
N PHE A 306 -27.88 -11.57 2.21
CA PHE A 306 -29.16 -12.19 2.49
C PHE A 306 -30.27 -11.18 2.22
N ASP A 307 -31.22 -11.52 1.35
CA ASP A 307 -32.45 -10.74 1.16
C ASP A 307 -33.59 -11.54 1.79
N TYR A 308 -34.25 -10.98 2.80
CA TYR A 308 -35.41 -11.58 3.48
C TYR A 308 -36.65 -10.71 3.32
N THR A 309 -37.76 -11.31 2.89
CA THR A 309 -39.06 -10.68 2.74
C THR A 309 -40.08 -11.46 3.58
N PRO A 310 -40.72 -10.82 4.58
CA PRO A 310 -41.70 -11.47 5.44
C PRO A 310 -43.02 -11.75 4.69
N PRO A 311 -43.89 -12.62 5.21
CA PRO A 311 -45.20 -12.88 4.63
C PRO A 311 -46.08 -11.61 4.66
N GLU A 312 -46.85 -11.37 3.59
CA GLU A 312 -47.90 -10.32 3.50
C GLU A 312 -47.49 -8.87 3.83
N GLY A 313 -46.20 -8.53 3.90
CA GLY A 313 -45.75 -7.16 4.20
C GLY A 313 -46.11 -6.67 5.62
N ARG A 314 -46.59 -7.55 6.50
CA ARG A 314 -46.94 -7.20 7.89
C ARG A 314 -45.72 -7.33 8.78
N TYR A 315 -45.14 -6.20 9.19
CA TYR A 315 -44.19 -6.16 10.30
C TYR A 315 -44.94 -6.32 11.62
N ARG A 316 -45.04 -7.54 12.14
CA ARG A 316 -45.51 -7.75 13.52
C ARG A 316 -44.31 -7.77 14.46
N LEU A 317 -44.34 -6.93 15.51
CA LEU A 317 -43.30 -6.89 16.55
C LEU A 317 -43.07 -8.25 17.26
N GLU A 318 -44.00 -9.19 17.11
CA GLU A 318 -43.97 -10.52 17.75
C GLU A 318 -43.29 -11.61 16.90
N GLU A 319 -42.92 -11.34 15.64
CA GLU A 319 -42.22 -12.34 14.81
C GLU A 319 -40.72 -12.38 15.11
N ALA A 320 -40.18 -13.57 15.36
CA ALA A 320 -38.75 -13.77 15.57
C ALA A 320 -37.96 -13.28 14.34
N PRO A 321 -36.92 -12.44 14.51
CA PRO A 321 -36.24 -11.85 13.38
C PRO A 321 -35.46 -12.90 12.58
N PHE A 322 -35.43 -12.74 11.25
CA PHE A 322 -34.61 -13.59 10.40
C PHE A 322 -33.14 -13.34 10.73
N THR A 323 -32.54 -14.31 11.43
CA THR A 323 -31.16 -14.26 11.89
C THR A 323 -30.32 -15.19 11.03
N VAL A 324 -29.12 -14.77 10.66
CA VAL A 324 -28.12 -15.61 10.01
C VAL A 324 -26.83 -15.58 10.81
N GLN A 325 -26.18 -16.74 10.93
CA GLN A 325 -24.88 -16.89 11.57
C GLN A 325 -23.93 -17.71 10.69
N ILE A 326 -22.77 -17.15 10.39
CA ILE A 326 -21.67 -17.84 9.71
C ILE A 326 -20.93 -18.69 10.73
N SER A 327 -20.72 -19.96 10.39
CA SER A 327 -19.98 -20.91 11.22
C SER A 327 -18.48 -20.55 11.24
N PRO A 328 -17.83 -20.63 12.42
CA PRO A 328 -16.37 -20.50 12.54
C PRO A 328 -15.57 -21.54 11.74
N GLU A 329 -16.19 -22.65 11.35
CA GLU A 329 -15.58 -23.68 10.50
C GLU A 329 -15.46 -23.26 9.03
N SER A 330 -16.06 -22.13 8.65
CA SER A 330 -15.93 -21.58 7.30
C SER A 330 -14.48 -21.18 7.05
N TYR A 331 -13.94 -21.54 5.90
CA TYR A 331 -12.53 -21.34 5.60
C TYR A 331 -12.27 -20.90 4.16
N ILE A 332 -11.09 -20.34 3.97
CA ILE A 332 -10.49 -20.02 2.68
C ILE A 332 -9.32 -20.97 2.43
N ARG A 333 -9.22 -21.48 1.20
CA ARG A 333 -8.09 -22.30 0.74
C ARG A 333 -7.34 -21.52 -0.32
N VAL A 334 -6.03 -21.36 -0.10
CA VAL A 334 -5.15 -20.55 -0.94
C VAL A 334 -4.19 -21.46 -1.70
N ARG A 335 -3.98 -21.19 -2.99
CA ARG A 335 -2.84 -21.72 -3.75
C ARG A 335 -1.90 -20.58 -4.11
N ARG A 336 -0.67 -20.67 -3.62
CA ARG A 336 0.39 -19.67 -3.86
C ARG A 336 0.74 -19.53 -5.33
N GLY A 337 1.27 -18.37 -5.68
CA GLY A 337 1.78 -18.02 -7.01
C GLY A 337 1.18 -16.71 -7.52
N GLN A 338 1.71 -16.17 -8.61
CA GLN A 338 1.29 -14.86 -9.10
C GLN A 338 0.17 -15.01 -10.16
N ALA A 339 -1.03 -14.49 -9.87
CA ALA A 339 -2.11 -14.38 -10.86
C ALA A 339 -2.23 -12.99 -11.47
N LEU A 340 -1.71 -11.94 -10.81
CA LEU A 340 -1.85 -10.58 -11.28
C LEU A 340 -0.83 -10.25 -12.36
N PRO A 341 -1.18 -9.42 -13.36
CA PRO A 341 -0.20 -8.92 -14.31
C PRO A 341 0.87 -8.07 -13.58
N PRO A 342 2.08 -7.91 -14.14
CA PRO A 342 3.10 -6.99 -13.62
C PRO A 342 2.54 -5.57 -13.44
N GLY A 343 3.00 -4.86 -12.41
CA GLY A 343 2.54 -3.51 -12.08
C GLY A 343 2.30 -3.31 -10.58
N PHE A 344 1.79 -2.13 -10.22
CA PHE A 344 1.57 -1.73 -8.81
C PHE A 344 0.62 -2.64 -8.05
N ASN A 345 -0.27 -3.34 -8.76
CA ASN A 345 -1.22 -4.27 -8.17
C ASN A 345 -0.54 -5.51 -7.56
N ARG A 346 0.72 -5.82 -7.88
CA ARG A 346 1.48 -6.93 -7.28
C ARG A 346 2.03 -6.61 -5.89
N PHE A 347 1.97 -5.36 -5.44
CA PHE A 347 2.55 -4.89 -4.19
C PHE A 347 1.44 -4.52 -3.18
N PRO A 348 1.58 -4.88 -1.89
CA PRO A 348 2.81 -5.36 -1.25
C PRO A 348 2.99 -6.88 -1.27
N GLN A 349 2.06 -7.67 -1.79
CA GLN A 349 2.10 -9.14 -1.66
C GLN A 349 3.33 -9.79 -2.29
N ALA A 350 3.93 -9.18 -3.32
CA ALA A 350 5.19 -9.64 -3.88
C ALA A 350 6.37 -9.59 -2.88
N LEU A 351 6.28 -8.73 -1.85
CA LEU A 351 7.31 -8.51 -0.84
C LEU A 351 7.09 -9.31 0.44
N SER A 352 5.99 -10.07 0.54
CA SER A 352 5.58 -10.73 1.80
C SER A 352 6.54 -11.81 2.29
N GLN A 353 7.43 -12.32 1.43
CA GLN A 353 8.42 -13.36 1.78
C GLN A 353 9.80 -12.80 2.11
N GLY A 354 9.95 -11.47 2.12
CA GLY A 354 11.24 -10.81 2.19
C GLY A 354 11.54 -10.05 0.90
N PHE A 355 12.24 -8.93 1.02
CA PHE A 355 12.70 -8.16 -0.13
C PHE A 355 13.97 -7.37 0.18
N GLU A 356 14.71 -7.04 -0.87
CA GLU A 356 15.91 -6.22 -0.78
C GLU A 356 15.57 -4.74 -0.97
N VAL A 357 16.27 -3.87 -0.24
CA VAL A 357 16.29 -2.43 -0.49
C VAL A 357 17.70 -2.04 -0.89
N ALA A 358 17.84 -1.27 -1.96
CA ALA A 358 19.14 -0.75 -2.35
C ALA A 358 19.05 0.68 -2.88
N PHE A 359 20.13 1.42 -2.64
CA PHE A 359 20.29 2.81 -3.01
C PHE A 359 21.46 2.93 -3.99
N GLU A 360 21.27 3.67 -5.08
CA GLU A 360 22.38 4.05 -5.95
C GLU A 360 23.36 4.96 -5.21
N GLN A 361 22.82 5.87 -4.39
CA GLN A 361 23.58 6.74 -3.50
C GLN A 361 23.03 6.60 -2.08
N PHE A 362 23.91 6.28 -1.13
CA PHE A 362 23.56 6.22 0.29
C PHE A 362 23.52 7.63 0.88
N ASP A 363 22.37 8.28 0.75
CA ASP A 363 22.09 9.61 1.28
C ASP A 363 20.72 9.66 1.98
N ARG A 364 20.51 10.70 2.80
CA ARG A 364 19.28 10.87 3.59
C ARG A 364 18.03 11.02 2.74
N ASP A 365 18.12 11.67 1.57
CA ASP A 365 16.96 11.88 0.69
C ASP A 365 16.51 10.56 0.04
N SER A 366 17.45 9.71 -0.36
CA SER A 366 17.18 8.38 -0.88
C SER A 366 16.56 7.48 0.20
N LEU A 367 17.09 7.56 1.44
CA LEU A 367 16.52 6.86 2.59
C LEU A 367 15.10 7.36 2.92
N ALA A 368 14.85 8.67 2.89
CA ALA A 368 13.52 9.24 3.12
C ALA A 368 12.50 8.76 2.07
N ASN A 369 12.90 8.72 0.80
CA ASN A 369 12.06 8.19 -0.28
C ASN A 369 11.75 6.70 -0.08
N ALA A 370 12.75 5.88 0.28
CA ALA A 370 12.52 4.46 0.58
C ALA A 370 11.62 4.30 1.81
N LEU A 371 11.80 5.11 2.86
CA LEU A 371 10.98 5.10 4.06
C LEU A 371 9.50 5.32 3.74
N GLY A 372 9.19 6.37 2.96
CA GLY A 372 7.80 6.64 2.57
C GLY A 372 7.17 5.50 1.76
N LEU A 373 7.94 4.89 0.86
CA LEU A 373 7.47 3.75 0.07
C LEU A 373 7.23 2.49 0.91
N VAL A 374 8.18 2.10 1.79
CA VAL A 374 8.00 0.90 2.63
C VAL A 374 6.91 1.08 3.67
N VAL A 375 6.75 2.28 4.23
CA VAL A 375 5.65 2.62 5.15
C VAL A 375 4.30 2.54 4.42
N ALA A 376 4.21 3.09 3.21
CA ALA A 376 2.99 3.01 2.40
C ALA A 376 2.62 1.54 2.09
N LEU A 377 3.61 0.70 1.78
CA LEU A 377 3.43 -0.73 1.50
C LEU A 377 3.04 -1.52 2.75
N GLN A 378 3.69 -1.29 3.89
CA GLN A 378 3.38 -1.95 5.14
C GLN A 378 1.96 -1.63 5.63
N ARG A 379 1.47 -0.39 5.42
CA ARG A 379 0.08 0.01 5.74
C ARG A 379 -0.98 -0.72 4.90
N LEU A 380 -0.58 -1.36 3.80
CA LEU A 380 -1.46 -2.20 3.00
C LEU A 380 -1.49 -3.66 3.45
N SER A 381 -0.60 -4.08 4.34
CA SER A 381 -0.49 -5.47 4.80
C SER A 381 -0.76 -5.59 6.30
N LYS A 382 -1.62 -6.55 6.65
CA LYS A 382 -1.75 -7.03 8.04
C LYS A 382 -0.61 -7.97 8.47
N CYS A 383 0.32 -8.30 7.56
CA CYS A 383 1.50 -9.08 7.87
C CYS A 383 2.73 -8.15 7.91
N PRO A 384 3.64 -8.31 8.88
CA PRO A 384 4.92 -7.62 8.86
C PRO A 384 5.71 -7.97 7.59
N LEU A 385 6.13 -6.95 6.83
CA LEU A 385 7.07 -7.10 5.74
C LEU A 385 8.49 -7.13 6.30
N ARG A 386 9.38 -7.88 5.65
CA ARG A 386 10.78 -8.02 6.05
C ARG A 386 11.67 -7.52 4.94
N LEU A 387 12.60 -6.63 5.27
CA LEU A 387 13.57 -6.11 4.32
C LEU A 387 15.00 -6.38 4.74
N THR A 388 15.90 -6.28 3.77
CA THR A 388 17.34 -6.19 4.01
C THR A 388 17.93 -5.14 3.09
N VAL A 389 18.75 -4.25 3.64
CA VAL A 389 19.46 -3.25 2.85
C VAL A 389 20.75 -3.88 2.32
N VAL A 390 20.87 -3.94 1.00
CA VAL A 390 22.00 -4.56 0.29
C VAL A 390 22.72 -3.55 -0.61
N PRO A 391 23.98 -3.80 -1.01
CA PRO A 391 24.66 -2.98 -2.00
C PRO A 391 23.93 -2.97 -3.35
N TRP A 392 23.98 -1.84 -4.07
CA TRP A 392 23.31 -1.65 -5.38
C TRP A 392 23.58 -2.79 -6.37
N GLY A 393 24.86 -3.14 -6.60
CA GLY A 393 25.24 -4.19 -7.54
C GLY A 393 24.68 -5.58 -7.18
N SER A 394 24.61 -5.90 -5.88
CA SER A 394 24.00 -7.14 -5.39
C SER A 394 22.51 -7.15 -5.70
N ALA A 395 21.80 -6.04 -5.47
CA ALA A 395 20.38 -5.94 -5.76
C ALA A 395 20.05 -6.08 -7.25
N LEU A 396 20.92 -5.61 -8.17
CA LEU A 396 20.72 -5.74 -9.62
C LEU A 396 20.88 -7.18 -10.14
N SER A 397 21.60 -8.03 -9.40
CA SER A 397 21.91 -9.41 -9.79
C SER A 397 21.13 -10.48 -9.00
N SER A 398 20.54 -10.08 -7.87
CA SER A 398 19.75 -10.94 -6.99
C SER A 398 18.46 -11.46 -7.64
N LYS A 399 17.90 -12.52 -7.04
CA LYS A 399 16.63 -13.15 -7.41
C LYS A 399 15.48 -12.75 -6.47
N GLU A 400 15.77 -12.05 -5.38
CA GLU A 400 14.76 -11.64 -4.40
C GLU A 400 13.94 -10.44 -4.89
N PRO A 401 12.68 -10.27 -4.51
CA PRO A 401 11.97 -9.02 -4.80
C PRO A 401 12.75 -7.80 -4.27
N ALA A 402 12.66 -6.64 -4.93
CA ALA A 402 13.45 -5.47 -4.51
C ALA A 402 12.74 -4.13 -4.65
N LEU A 403 13.09 -3.22 -3.75
CA LEU A 403 12.84 -1.78 -3.84
C LEU A 403 14.17 -1.06 -4.09
N LEU A 404 14.27 -0.39 -5.22
CA LEU A 404 15.48 0.30 -5.67
C LEU A 404 15.20 1.80 -5.73
N VAL A 405 16.09 2.60 -5.13
CA VAL A 405 16.08 4.06 -5.24
C VAL A 405 17.31 4.49 -6.02
N ALA A 406 17.09 4.93 -7.24
CA ALA A 406 18.11 5.42 -8.16
C ALA A 406 18.08 6.94 -8.24
N THR A 407 19.25 7.53 -8.41
CA THR A 407 19.42 8.97 -8.68
C THR A 407 19.54 9.25 -10.18
N HIS A 408 19.82 8.22 -10.98
CA HIS A 408 19.83 8.29 -12.43
C HIS A 408 19.01 7.18 -13.08
N PRO A 409 18.30 7.43 -14.20
CA PRO A 409 17.43 6.41 -14.79
C PRO A 409 18.20 5.24 -15.42
N HIS A 410 19.41 5.49 -15.93
CA HIS A 410 20.21 4.46 -16.60
C HIS A 410 20.86 3.48 -15.62
N SER A 411 20.94 3.81 -14.33
CA SER A 411 21.61 2.99 -13.31
C SER A 411 20.95 1.63 -13.07
N ALA A 412 19.68 1.48 -13.46
CA ALA A 412 18.92 0.24 -13.42
C ALA A 412 18.65 -0.37 -14.82
N ALA A 413 19.31 0.09 -15.88
CA ALA A 413 19.03 -0.33 -17.26
C ALA A 413 19.16 -1.85 -17.48
N ALA A 414 20.05 -2.52 -16.74
CA ALA A 414 20.23 -3.97 -16.78
C ALA A 414 18.98 -4.77 -16.38
N LEU A 415 18.07 -4.15 -15.61
CA LEU A 415 16.79 -4.72 -15.21
C LEU A 415 15.70 -4.53 -16.27
N ARG A 416 15.94 -3.70 -17.29
CA ARG A 416 14.98 -3.29 -18.32
C ARG A 416 13.69 -2.77 -17.69
N PRO A 417 13.68 -1.56 -17.10
CA PRO A 417 12.47 -0.94 -16.55
C PRO A 417 11.36 -0.73 -17.61
N SER A 418 10.17 -0.31 -17.18
CA SER A 418 9.04 -0.06 -18.10
C SER A 418 9.24 1.24 -18.89
N LEU A 419 9.73 2.27 -18.22
CA LEU A 419 10.11 3.54 -18.80
C LEU A 419 11.56 3.47 -19.27
N ILE A 420 11.78 3.70 -20.56
CA ILE A 420 13.13 3.84 -21.12
C ILE A 420 13.46 5.33 -21.06
N PRO A 421 14.56 5.77 -20.42
CA PRO A 421 14.88 7.18 -20.22
C PRO A 421 15.45 7.86 -21.47
N GLU A 422 14.87 7.59 -22.63
CA GLU A 422 15.15 8.31 -23.88
C GLU A 422 14.03 9.33 -24.13
N PRO A 423 14.28 10.38 -24.93
CA PRO A 423 13.20 11.23 -25.43
C PRO A 423 12.10 10.34 -25.97
N LEU A 424 10.87 10.46 -25.47
CA LEU A 424 9.78 9.55 -25.82
C LEU A 424 8.45 10.26 -25.93
N ALA A 425 7.62 9.74 -26.82
CA ALA A 425 6.20 10.03 -26.88
C ALA A 425 5.42 8.78 -26.47
N ILE A 426 4.50 8.95 -25.53
CA ILE A 426 3.51 7.95 -25.16
C ILE A 426 2.27 8.24 -25.97
N THR A 427 1.86 7.27 -26.78
CA THR A 427 0.67 7.36 -27.62
C THR A 427 -0.37 6.35 -27.15
N ASP A 428 -1.65 6.67 -27.31
CA ASP A 428 -2.73 5.72 -27.06
C ASP A 428 -2.88 4.69 -28.20
N SER A 429 -3.89 3.83 -28.09
CA SER A 429 -4.16 2.80 -29.11
C SER A 429 -4.58 3.38 -30.46
N HIS A 430 -5.04 4.63 -30.50
CA HIS A 430 -5.44 5.36 -31.70
C HIS A 430 -4.31 6.24 -32.26
N GLY A 431 -3.14 6.24 -31.61
CA GLY A 431 -1.97 7.03 -32.02
C GLY A 431 -1.99 8.47 -31.52
N HIS A 432 -2.92 8.84 -30.63
CA HIS A 432 -2.97 10.17 -30.03
C HIS A 432 -1.89 10.27 -28.94
N GLU A 433 -1.14 11.37 -28.96
CA GLU A 433 -0.10 11.61 -27.94
C GLU A 433 -0.75 11.92 -26.59
N VAL A 434 -0.43 11.09 -25.60
CA VAL A 434 -0.89 11.22 -24.21
C VAL A 434 0.14 11.99 -23.39
N LEU A 435 1.42 11.76 -23.65
CA LEU A 435 2.52 12.39 -22.95
C LEU A 435 3.73 12.45 -23.89
N ARG A 436 4.48 13.54 -23.80
CA ARG A 436 5.80 13.65 -24.42
C ARG A 436 6.84 14.02 -23.37
N LEU A 437 7.94 13.29 -23.37
CA LEU A 437 9.13 13.58 -22.58
C LEU A 437 10.26 13.90 -23.55
N GLU A 438 10.64 15.16 -23.62
CA GLU A 438 11.79 15.61 -24.39
C GLU A 438 13.11 15.18 -23.71
N ALA A 439 14.24 15.34 -24.40
CA ALA A 439 15.56 14.99 -23.86
C ALA A 439 15.86 15.70 -22.52
N GLU A 440 15.53 16.99 -22.45
CA GLU A 440 15.75 17.86 -21.30
C GLU A 440 14.63 17.77 -20.23
N ALA A 441 13.68 16.85 -20.41
CA ALA A 441 12.57 16.73 -19.47
C ALA A 441 13.07 16.30 -18.08
N THR A 442 12.76 17.12 -17.08
CA THR A 442 12.97 16.79 -15.67
C THR A 442 11.76 16.01 -15.15
N PHE A 443 12.01 14.82 -14.60
CA PHE A 443 10.96 13.96 -14.07
C PHE A 443 11.44 13.10 -12.91
N ALA A 444 10.48 12.57 -12.15
CA ALA A 444 10.66 11.42 -11.28
C ALA A 444 9.66 10.34 -11.65
N ALA A 445 10.09 9.08 -11.60
CA ALA A 445 9.25 7.95 -11.95
C ALA A 445 9.36 6.86 -10.88
N LEU A 446 8.22 6.39 -10.40
CA LEU A 446 8.12 5.13 -9.65
C LEU A 446 7.59 4.07 -10.60
N GLU A 447 8.27 2.94 -10.72
CA GLU A 447 7.96 1.87 -11.65
C GLU A 447 7.81 0.54 -10.92
N ALA A 448 6.85 -0.27 -11.35
CA ALA A 448 6.56 -1.58 -10.80
C ALA A 448 6.57 -2.61 -11.93
N PHE A 449 7.60 -3.44 -12.00
CA PHE A 449 7.77 -4.37 -13.13
C PHE A 449 8.37 -5.71 -12.69
N GLU A 450 8.23 -6.69 -13.58
CA GLU A 450 8.92 -7.98 -13.43
C GLU A 450 10.23 -7.94 -14.22
N SER A 451 11.31 -8.38 -13.57
CA SER A 451 12.61 -8.57 -14.21
C SER A 451 13.16 -9.92 -13.79
N ARG A 452 13.56 -10.77 -14.74
CA ARG A 452 14.15 -12.09 -14.48
C ARG A 452 13.33 -12.98 -13.52
N GLY A 453 11.99 -12.85 -13.55
CA GLY A 453 11.08 -13.64 -12.70
C GLY A 453 10.87 -13.12 -11.27
N ARG A 454 11.44 -11.95 -10.91
CA ARG A 454 11.18 -11.26 -9.64
C ARG A 454 10.47 -9.93 -9.86
N ASP A 455 9.68 -9.52 -8.87
CA ASP A 455 9.00 -8.23 -8.85
C ASP A 455 9.93 -7.14 -8.30
N VAL A 456 10.03 -6.00 -9.02
CA VAL A 456 10.90 -4.87 -8.69
C VAL A 456 10.07 -3.58 -8.62
N LEU A 457 10.27 -2.82 -7.56
CA LEU A 457 9.90 -1.40 -7.47
C LEU A 457 11.15 -0.54 -7.68
N LEU A 458 11.08 0.40 -8.59
CA LEU A 458 12.19 1.29 -8.92
C LEU A 458 11.71 2.74 -8.85
N LEU A 459 12.31 3.54 -7.97
CA LEU A 459 12.16 4.99 -7.97
C LEU A 459 13.38 5.61 -8.65
N THR A 460 13.18 6.38 -9.71
CA THR A 460 14.25 7.08 -10.45
C THR A 460 13.92 8.55 -10.67
N CYS A 461 14.91 9.34 -11.07
CA CYS A 461 14.72 10.71 -11.52
C CYS A 461 15.71 11.13 -12.59
N ARG A 462 15.38 12.20 -13.30
CA ARG A 462 16.24 12.89 -14.27
C ARG A 462 16.14 14.41 -14.08
N GLY A 463 17.24 15.11 -14.36
CA GLY A 463 17.32 16.57 -14.40
C GLY A 463 17.63 17.19 -13.05
N ASP A 464 17.96 18.49 -13.05
CA ASP A 464 18.45 19.21 -11.86
C ASP A 464 17.43 19.21 -10.70
N GLN A 465 16.13 19.24 -11.02
CA GLN A 465 15.04 19.18 -10.05
C GLN A 465 14.55 17.73 -9.81
N GLY A 466 15.20 16.71 -10.36
CA GLY A 466 14.74 15.32 -10.30
C GLY A 466 14.60 14.78 -8.87
N ARG A 467 15.53 15.14 -7.97
CA ARG A 467 15.50 14.73 -6.55
C ARG A 467 14.32 15.36 -5.79
N GLU A 468 14.01 16.62 -6.07
CA GLU A 468 12.82 17.29 -5.55
C GLU A 468 11.54 16.60 -6.06
N LEU A 469 11.48 16.29 -7.36
CA LEU A 469 10.33 15.58 -7.94
C LEU A 469 10.16 14.17 -7.36
N GLN A 470 11.23 13.45 -6.99
CA GLN A 470 11.11 12.18 -6.26
C GLN A 470 10.42 12.36 -4.92
N ARG A 471 10.88 13.34 -4.13
CA ARG A 471 10.25 13.65 -2.84
C ARG A 471 8.79 14.04 -3.02
N GLN A 472 8.48 14.88 -4.00
CA GLN A 472 7.10 15.27 -4.31
C GLN A 472 6.24 14.07 -4.71
N LEU A 473 6.76 13.14 -5.52
CA LEU A 473 6.06 11.92 -5.92
C LEU A 473 5.72 11.06 -4.70
N VAL A 474 6.69 10.82 -3.81
CA VAL A 474 6.48 10.02 -2.58
C VAL A 474 5.52 10.73 -1.63
N SER A 475 5.69 12.03 -1.38
CA SER A 475 4.79 12.83 -0.54
C SER A 475 3.36 12.88 -1.10
N ALA A 476 3.20 12.99 -2.42
CA ALA A 476 1.89 12.96 -3.07
C ALA A 476 1.20 11.60 -2.90
N LEU A 477 1.97 10.51 -2.92
CA LEU A 477 1.47 9.17 -2.65
C LEU A 477 0.98 9.02 -1.19
N GLU A 478 1.68 9.61 -0.23
CA GLU A 478 1.30 9.58 1.19
C GLU A 478 0.09 10.45 1.49
N ALA A 479 0.00 11.63 0.86
CA ALA A 479 -1.11 12.57 1.05
C ALA A 479 -2.42 12.11 0.38
N HIS A 480 -2.35 11.22 -0.61
CA HIS A 480 -3.54 10.76 -1.32
C HIS A 480 -4.45 9.92 -0.38
N PRO A 481 -5.78 10.16 -0.30
CA PRO A 481 -6.66 9.46 0.64
C PRO A 481 -6.66 7.92 0.48
N GLN A 482 -6.54 7.47 -0.77
CA GLN A 482 -6.40 6.04 -1.08
C GLN A 482 -4.92 5.59 -1.14
N GLY A 483 -3.96 6.50 -1.09
CA GLY A 483 -2.52 6.25 -1.16
C GLY A 483 -2.14 5.26 -2.26
N TRP A 484 -1.33 4.26 -1.91
CA TRP A 484 -0.96 3.14 -2.78
C TRP A 484 -2.17 2.39 -3.37
N ARG A 485 -3.34 2.42 -2.71
CA ARG A 485 -4.54 1.78 -3.26
C ARG A 485 -5.07 2.44 -4.53
N ALA A 486 -4.77 3.72 -4.75
CA ALA A 486 -5.14 4.44 -5.97
C ALA A 486 -4.31 4.03 -7.18
N LEU A 487 -3.10 3.50 -6.97
CA LEU A 487 -2.18 3.22 -8.07
C LEU A 487 -2.73 2.16 -9.01
N ARG A 488 -2.60 2.43 -10.30
CA ARG A 488 -2.98 1.56 -11.41
C ARG A 488 -1.84 1.55 -12.42
N GLY A 489 -1.74 0.49 -13.22
CA GLY A 489 -0.66 0.35 -14.19
C GLY A 489 0.67 -0.05 -13.54
N ASP A 490 1.76 0.40 -14.14
CA ASP A 490 3.13 0.01 -13.83
C ASP A 490 4.10 1.20 -13.73
N VAL A 491 3.68 2.42 -14.06
CA VAL A 491 4.50 3.64 -13.93
C VAL A 491 3.69 4.76 -13.29
N LEU A 492 4.25 5.43 -12.29
CA LEU A 492 3.75 6.67 -11.72
C LEU A 492 4.78 7.76 -12.02
N LEU A 493 4.38 8.76 -12.79
CA LEU A 493 5.28 9.77 -13.30
C LEU A 493 4.95 11.15 -12.71
N GLN A 494 5.97 11.83 -12.22
CA GLN A 494 5.90 13.21 -11.74
C GLN A 494 6.75 14.10 -12.66
N THR A 495 6.10 15.11 -13.26
CA THR A 495 6.73 16.11 -14.12
C THR A 495 6.31 17.50 -13.67
N GLY A 496 7.27 18.38 -13.35
CA GLY A 496 6.98 19.70 -12.83
C GLY A 496 6.11 19.67 -11.55
N SER A 497 5.21 20.64 -11.41
CA SER A 497 4.34 20.79 -10.23
C SER A 497 2.96 20.13 -10.36
N ALA A 498 2.68 19.45 -11.48
CA ALA A 498 1.40 18.76 -11.69
C ALA A 498 1.25 17.57 -10.73
N ARG A 499 0.03 17.02 -10.59
CA ARG A 499 -0.17 15.79 -9.83
C ARG A 499 0.50 14.59 -10.54
N PRO A 500 1.03 13.60 -9.79
CA PRO A 500 1.59 12.41 -10.41
C PRO A 500 0.57 11.67 -11.28
N GLN A 501 1.00 11.22 -12.45
CA GLN A 501 0.16 10.51 -13.41
C GLN A 501 0.49 9.02 -13.41
N ALA A 502 -0.53 8.19 -13.18
CA ALA A 502 -0.40 6.73 -13.24
C ALA A 502 -0.64 6.24 -14.68
N LEU A 503 0.31 5.48 -15.21
CA LEU A 503 0.33 4.99 -16.59
C LEU A 503 0.48 3.47 -16.61
N ARG A 504 -0.06 2.85 -17.66
CA ARG A 504 0.19 1.43 -17.99
C ARG A 504 0.97 1.32 -19.29
N LEU A 505 2.28 1.15 -19.20
CA LEU A 505 3.19 1.02 -20.35
C LEU A 505 3.34 -0.44 -20.79
N ARG A 506 3.42 -1.40 -19.84
CA ARG A 506 3.45 -2.84 -20.18
C ARG A 506 2.05 -3.42 -20.31
N GLY A 507 1.81 -4.11 -21.42
CA GLY A 507 0.55 -4.84 -21.67
C GLY A 507 -0.71 -3.96 -21.74
N GLY A 508 -0.53 -2.64 -21.86
CA GLY A 508 -1.61 -1.67 -22.09
C GLY A 508 -1.74 -1.29 -23.57
N GLY A 509 -2.80 -0.56 -23.91
CA GLY A 509 -2.96 0.04 -25.24
C GLY A 509 -2.03 1.22 -25.52
N LEU A 510 -1.26 1.68 -24.52
CA LEU A 510 -0.27 2.74 -24.68
C LEU A 510 1.00 2.21 -25.35
N LYS A 511 1.50 2.93 -26.35
CA LYS A 511 2.75 2.63 -27.04
C LYS A 511 3.78 3.72 -26.73
N VAL A 512 4.91 3.32 -26.16
CA VAL A 512 6.09 4.17 -26.00
C VAL A 512 6.86 4.18 -27.32
N LYS A 513 7.03 5.35 -27.92
CA LYS A 513 7.86 5.55 -29.10
C LYS A 513 9.04 6.46 -28.72
N PRO A 514 10.29 6.06 -28.98
CA PRO A 514 11.40 7.00 -28.86
C PRO A 514 11.15 8.17 -29.84
N LEU A 515 11.33 9.39 -29.38
CA LEU A 515 11.42 10.55 -30.26
C LEU A 515 12.75 10.38 -30.99
N THR A 516 12.70 9.98 -32.26
CA THR A 516 13.87 10.03 -33.13
C THR A 516 14.42 11.44 -33.09
N ILE A 517 15.57 11.63 -32.45
CA ILE A 517 16.42 12.79 -32.71
C ILE A 517 16.71 12.68 -34.19
N ALA A 518 16.17 13.60 -34.99
CA ALA A 518 16.54 13.71 -36.38
C ALA A 518 18.04 14.02 -36.37
N GLU A 519 18.89 13.01 -36.50
CA GLU A 519 20.24 13.24 -37.00
C GLU A 519 20.01 14.00 -38.31
N LEU A 520 20.42 15.27 -38.35
CA LEU A 520 20.61 15.98 -39.60
C LEU A 520 21.70 15.21 -40.36
N SER A 521 21.33 14.08 -40.97
CA SER A 521 22.15 13.41 -41.95
C SER A 521 22.11 14.34 -43.15
N TRP A 522 23.11 15.22 -43.25
CA TRP A 522 23.42 16.00 -44.44
C TRP A 522 23.99 15.12 -45.55
N TRP A 523 24.30 13.86 -45.23
CA TRP A 523 24.85 12.85 -46.15
C TRP A 523 23.94 12.49 -47.34
N PRO A 524 22.62 12.33 -47.22
CA PRO A 524 21.75 12.04 -48.36
C PRO A 524 21.64 13.23 -49.33
N SER A 525 21.66 14.47 -48.83
CA SER A 525 21.65 15.68 -49.67
C SER A 525 23.01 15.97 -50.30
N LEU A 526 24.13 15.64 -49.62
CA LEU A 526 25.45 15.72 -50.22
C LEU A 526 25.67 14.65 -51.30
N ARG A 527 25.07 13.47 -51.13
CA ARG A 527 25.21 12.36 -52.07
C ARG A 527 24.55 12.67 -53.43
N SER A 528 23.38 13.30 -53.43
CA SER A 528 22.73 13.75 -54.67
C SER A 528 23.52 14.89 -55.35
N ALA A 529 24.06 15.83 -54.57
CA ALA A 529 24.93 16.89 -55.08
C ALA A 529 26.23 16.34 -55.70
N LEU A 530 26.86 15.34 -55.06
CA LEU A 530 28.05 14.66 -55.57
C LEU A 530 27.78 13.88 -56.86
N TYR A 531 26.64 13.18 -56.97
CA TYR A 531 26.27 12.49 -58.21
C TYR A 531 25.97 13.47 -59.35
N LEU A 532 25.35 14.62 -59.06
CA LEU A 532 25.13 15.68 -60.04
C LEU A 532 26.44 16.35 -60.49
N ALA A 533 27.37 16.58 -59.57
CA ALA A 533 28.69 17.11 -59.89
C ALA A 533 29.51 16.12 -60.74
N ALA A 534 29.47 14.82 -60.38
CA ALA A 534 30.17 13.78 -61.12
C ALA A 534 29.58 13.56 -62.52
N SER A 535 28.25 13.58 -62.68
CA SER A 535 27.59 13.47 -63.98
C SER A 535 27.81 14.70 -64.85
N GLY A 536 27.82 15.90 -64.25
CA GLY A 536 28.21 17.14 -64.93
C GLY A 536 29.65 17.10 -65.44
N LEU A 537 30.59 16.66 -64.60
CA LEU A 537 32.00 16.47 -65.00
C LEU A 537 32.15 15.43 -66.11
N LEU A 538 31.41 14.32 -66.04
CA LEU A 538 31.40 13.29 -67.09
C LEU A 538 30.86 13.84 -68.41
N LEU A 539 29.79 14.63 -68.40
CA LEU A 539 29.23 15.27 -69.59
C LEU A 539 30.19 16.28 -70.20
N VAL A 540 30.86 17.10 -69.38
CA VAL A 540 31.89 18.04 -69.85
C VAL A 540 33.07 17.29 -70.46
N PHE A 541 33.52 16.19 -69.82
CA PHE A 541 34.58 15.35 -70.34
C PHE A 541 34.19 14.69 -71.68
N LEU A 542 32.97 14.16 -71.79
CA LEU A 542 32.46 13.58 -73.03
C LEU A 542 32.31 14.64 -74.13
N ALA A 543 31.81 15.82 -73.82
CA ALA A 543 31.71 16.93 -74.77
C ALA A 543 33.09 17.45 -75.24
N TRP A 544 34.11 17.37 -74.38
CA TRP A 544 35.49 17.73 -74.72
C TRP A 544 36.23 16.62 -75.50
N ALA A 545 35.99 15.36 -75.16
CA ALA A 545 36.64 14.21 -75.81
C ALA A 545 36.01 13.86 -77.16
N TYR A 546 34.68 14.03 -77.31
CA TYR A 546 33.92 13.66 -78.52
C TYR A 546 34.45 14.33 -79.81
N PRO A 547 34.77 15.63 -79.85
CA PRO A 547 35.31 16.28 -81.05
C PRO A 547 36.73 15.81 -81.41
N ARG A 548 37.50 15.31 -80.43
CA ARG A 548 38.90 14.87 -80.62
C ARG A 548 39.00 13.44 -81.13
N VAL A 549 38.06 12.58 -80.74
CA VAL A 549 37.99 11.20 -81.24
C VAL A 549 37.37 11.16 -82.64
N VAL A 550 36.37 12.00 -82.93
CA VAL A 550 35.71 12.01 -84.26
C VAL A 550 36.57 12.67 -85.35
N ARG A 551 37.47 13.61 -85.03
CA ARG A 551 38.36 14.23 -86.02
C ARG A 551 39.54 13.36 -86.48
N HIS A 552 39.85 12.26 -85.80
CA HIS A 552 40.88 11.31 -86.24
C HIS A 552 40.34 10.14 -87.08
N GLY A 553 39.03 10.07 -87.33
CA GLY A 553 38.39 9.00 -88.12
C GLY A 553 38.21 9.30 -89.62
N LEU A 554 38.67 10.45 -90.14
CA LEU A 554 38.48 10.86 -91.55
C LEU A 554 39.80 11.19 -92.28
N SER A 555 40.88 10.52 -91.90
CA SER A 555 42.11 10.47 -92.72
C SER A 555 42.66 9.05 -92.76
N GLN A 556 41.92 8.15 -93.40
CA GLN A 556 42.44 7.04 -94.20
C GLN A 556 41.57 6.90 -95.44
#